data_AF-A0A497GNS8-F1
#
_entry.id   AF-A0A497GNS8-F1
#
_cell.length_a   1.000
_cell.length_b   1.000
_cell.length_c   1.000
_cell.angle_alpha   90.00
_cell.angle_beta   90.00
_cell.angle_gamma   90.00
#
_symmetry.space_group_name_H-M   'P 1'
#
loop_
_entity.id
_entity.type
_entity.pdbx_description
1 polymer ?
#
loop_
_entity_poly.entity_id
_entity_poly.type
_entity_poly.pdbx_seq_one_letter_code
_entity_poly.pdbx_strand_id
1 'polypeptide(L)'
;MRVRLMFSDVVHRVRRYLMPRRCKVCDSPHRAEYERLYLEERLPITDIYKIAVHKYGETFSYDALRRHMRNHVDFYMELRKRIDKERKELYSRVLRQDIMVAEQLLENLKICQQKIEALAKKQQITSKDEQILLKWLGEARLTIEEILKWKDKIQWEEPKSSDEMVDVILRIIADFPEEYQIMFKERWEEYVREREESA
;
A
#
# COMPACT_ATOMS: atom_id res chain seq x y z
N MET A 1 10.03 -17.12 -21.17
CA MET A 1 10.02 -18.29 -20.26
C MET A 1 11.17 -18.19 -19.24
N ARG A 2 11.12 -17.21 -18.32
CA ARG A 2 12.20 -16.95 -17.34
C ARG A 2 11.70 -16.35 -16.01
N VAL A 3 10.40 -16.43 -15.74
CA VAL A 3 9.78 -15.85 -14.53
C VAL A 3 9.62 -16.90 -13.42
N ARG A 4 9.66 -18.20 -13.75
CA ARG A 4 9.36 -19.29 -12.81
C ARG A 4 10.45 -19.57 -11.75
N LEU A 5 11.69 -19.12 -11.97
CA LEU A 5 12.82 -19.41 -11.08
C LEU A 5 13.03 -18.34 -9.98
N MET A 6 12.49 -17.13 -10.12
CA MET A 6 12.59 -16.11 -9.06
C MET A 6 11.55 -16.30 -7.94
N PHE A 7 10.41 -16.93 -8.21
CA PHE A 7 9.38 -17.15 -7.19
C PHE A 7 9.75 -18.23 -6.17
N SER A 8 10.53 -19.25 -6.56
CA SER A 8 10.93 -20.34 -5.66
C SER A 8 11.84 -19.88 -4.51
N ASP A 9 12.81 -19.01 -4.80
CA ASP A 9 13.73 -18.46 -3.80
C ASP A 9 13.09 -17.43 -2.89
N VAL A 10 12.12 -16.66 -3.40
CA VAL A 10 11.32 -15.72 -2.60
C VAL A 10 10.42 -16.50 -1.64
N VAL A 11 9.71 -17.54 -2.10
CA VAL A 11 8.84 -18.37 -1.25
C VAL A 11 9.64 -19.08 -0.15
N HIS A 12 10.85 -19.58 -0.43
CA HIS A 12 11.71 -20.22 0.58
C HIS A 12 12.31 -19.23 1.60
N ARG A 13 12.63 -17.99 1.19
CA ARG A 13 13.00 -16.93 2.15
C ARG A 13 11.80 -16.52 2.98
N VAL A 14 10.66 -16.26 2.36
CA VAL A 14 9.43 -15.80 3.00
C VAL A 14 8.91 -16.81 4.03
N ARG A 15 8.95 -18.12 3.75
CA ARG A 15 8.60 -19.17 4.74
C ARG A 15 9.47 -19.15 6.01
N ARG A 16 10.72 -18.71 5.90
CA ARG A 16 11.65 -18.61 7.04
C ARG A 16 11.45 -17.31 7.84
N TYR A 17 10.81 -16.31 7.26
CA TYR A 17 10.53 -15.00 7.88
C TYR A 17 9.08 -14.84 8.39
N LEU A 18 8.11 -15.59 7.86
CA LEU A 18 6.68 -15.45 8.22
C LEU A 18 6.26 -16.18 9.51
N MET A 19 7.06 -17.14 10.00
CA MET A 19 6.78 -17.82 11.26
C MET A 19 8.08 -17.97 12.05
N PRO A 20 8.49 -16.96 12.84
CA PRO A 20 9.55 -17.17 13.80
C PRO A 20 9.10 -18.32 14.71
N ARG A 21 10.00 -19.27 15.00
CA ARG A 21 9.69 -20.45 15.82
C ARG A 21 8.90 -20.01 17.06
N ARG A 22 7.72 -20.60 17.28
CA ARG A 22 6.88 -20.29 18.44
C ARG A 22 7.74 -20.39 19.71
N CYS A 23 7.79 -19.29 20.46
CA CYS A 23 8.49 -19.25 21.73
C CYS A 23 7.49 -19.51 22.86
N LYS A 24 7.98 -19.77 24.08
CA LYS A 24 7.11 -20.08 25.24
C LYS A 24 6.03 -19.03 25.52
N VAL A 25 6.27 -17.78 25.14
CA VAL A 25 5.31 -16.68 25.30
C VAL A 25 4.23 -16.70 24.21
N CYS A 26 4.52 -17.27 23.03
CA CYS A 26 3.53 -17.45 21.98
C CYS A 26 2.39 -18.39 22.39
N ASP A 27 2.68 -19.32 23.30
CA ASP A 27 1.75 -20.34 23.79
C ASP A 27 0.98 -19.89 25.05
N SER A 28 1.27 -18.70 25.58
CA SER A 28 0.51 -18.12 26.71
C SER A 28 -0.90 -17.73 26.26
N PRO A 29 -1.94 -18.07 27.04
CA PRO A 29 -3.32 -17.64 26.75
C PRO A 29 -3.51 -16.12 26.84
N HIS A 30 -2.60 -15.42 27.54
CA HIS A 30 -2.65 -13.98 27.76
C HIS A 30 -1.69 -13.20 26.82
N ARG A 31 -1.10 -13.87 25.82
CA ARG A 31 -0.16 -13.25 24.86
C ARG A 31 -0.69 -11.95 24.27
N ALA A 32 -1.96 -11.93 23.85
CA ALA A 32 -2.58 -10.77 23.22
C ALA A 32 -2.58 -9.54 24.13
N GLU A 33 -2.81 -9.73 25.44
CA GLU A 33 -2.75 -8.65 26.42
C GLU A 33 -1.32 -8.11 26.56
N TYR A 34 -0.31 -8.97 26.58
CA TYR A 34 1.09 -8.53 26.67
C TYR A 34 1.52 -7.74 25.44
N GLU A 35 1.12 -8.19 24.25
CA GLU A 35 1.36 -7.50 22.99
C GLU A 35 0.66 -6.15 22.97
N ARG A 36 -0.58 -6.07 23.44
CA ARG A 36 -1.34 -4.80 23.57
C ARG A 36 -0.66 -3.83 24.52
N LEU A 37 -0.29 -4.28 25.72
CA LEU A 37 0.40 -3.47 26.74
C LEU A 37 1.72 -2.90 26.20
N TYR A 38 2.42 -3.66 25.37
CA TYR A 38 3.67 -3.25 24.74
C TYR A 38 3.48 -2.26 23.59
N LEU A 39 2.51 -2.54 22.71
CA LEU A 39 2.29 -1.79 21.47
C LEU A 39 1.50 -0.49 21.68
N GLU A 40 0.42 -0.58 22.44
CA GLU A 40 -0.56 0.49 22.62
C GLU A 40 -0.27 1.29 23.87
N GLU A 41 -0.13 0.61 25.01
CA GLU A 41 0.06 1.25 26.32
C GLU A 41 1.54 1.61 26.60
N ARG A 42 2.46 1.17 25.73
CA ARG A 42 3.91 1.46 25.78
C ARG A 42 4.56 1.11 27.12
N LEU A 43 4.05 0.08 27.80
CA LEU A 43 4.61 -0.32 29.08
C LEU A 43 6.01 -0.92 28.92
N PRO A 44 6.92 -0.66 29.88
CA PRO A 44 8.21 -1.33 29.94
C PRO A 44 8.03 -2.85 30.02
N ILE A 45 8.86 -3.61 29.30
CA ILE A 45 8.81 -5.09 29.32
C ILE A 45 8.94 -5.63 30.76
N THR A 46 9.64 -4.92 31.64
CA THR A 46 9.76 -5.25 33.06
C THR A 46 8.42 -5.26 33.78
N ASP A 47 7.52 -4.33 33.45
CA ASP A 47 6.22 -4.24 34.10
C ASP A 47 5.22 -5.21 33.47
N ILE A 48 5.31 -5.41 32.15
CA ILE A 48 4.56 -6.48 31.47
C ILE A 48 4.93 -7.84 32.05
N TYR A 49 6.22 -8.08 32.33
CA TYR A 49 6.68 -9.31 32.98
C TYR A 49 6.12 -9.47 34.39
N LYS A 50 6.13 -8.39 35.20
CA LYS A 50 5.51 -8.42 36.53
C LYS A 50 4.02 -8.75 36.44
N ILE A 51 3.29 -8.18 35.48
CA ILE A 51 1.88 -8.51 35.24
C ILE A 51 1.74 -9.99 34.89
N ALA A 52 2.55 -10.50 33.95
CA ALA A 52 2.51 -11.90 33.54
C ALA A 52 2.71 -12.87 34.71
N VAL A 53 3.71 -12.62 35.56
CA VAL A 53 4.03 -13.50 36.70
C VAL A 53 3.06 -13.31 37.87
N HIS A 54 2.77 -12.07 38.28
CA HIS A 54 2.00 -11.81 39.49
C HIS A 54 0.48 -11.90 39.28
N LYS A 55 -0.03 -11.51 38.12
CA LYS A 55 -1.47 -11.54 37.81
C LYS A 55 -1.89 -12.90 37.25
N TYR A 56 -1.04 -13.48 36.39
CA TYR A 56 -1.39 -14.68 35.61
C TYR A 56 -0.59 -15.94 35.97
N GLY A 57 0.41 -15.83 36.86
CA GLY A 57 1.19 -17.00 37.29
C GLY A 57 2.04 -17.61 36.16
N GLU A 58 2.42 -16.83 35.15
CA GLU A 58 3.18 -17.32 34.00
C GLU A 58 4.57 -17.85 34.39
N THR A 59 5.02 -18.89 33.68
CA THR A 59 6.26 -19.62 34.01
C THR A 59 7.44 -19.32 33.09
N PHE A 60 7.24 -18.48 32.06
CA PHE A 60 8.32 -18.08 31.17
C PHE A 60 9.23 -17.05 31.84
N SER A 61 10.50 -17.00 31.43
CA SER A 61 11.44 -16.02 31.96
C SER A 61 11.29 -14.64 31.33
N TYR A 62 11.78 -13.61 32.01
CA TYR A 62 11.87 -12.25 31.46
C TYR A 62 12.57 -12.21 30.09
N ASP A 63 13.66 -12.95 29.92
CA ASP A 63 14.38 -13.04 28.65
C ASP A 63 13.57 -13.73 27.54
N ALA A 64 12.65 -14.63 27.89
CA ALA A 64 11.73 -15.20 26.91
C ALA A 64 10.73 -14.14 26.42
N LEU A 65 10.16 -13.35 27.34
CA LEU A 65 9.27 -12.22 27.00
C LEU A 65 9.98 -11.15 26.17
N ARG A 66 11.19 -10.76 26.57
CA ARG A 66 11.99 -9.79 25.82
C ARG A 66 12.28 -10.27 24.39
N ARG A 67 12.63 -11.55 24.21
CA ARG A 67 12.84 -12.14 22.88
C ARG A 67 11.54 -12.23 22.08
N HIS A 68 10.41 -12.51 22.74
CA HIS A 68 9.10 -12.50 22.10
C HIS A 68 8.80 -11.14 21.49
N MET A 69 8.88 -10.08 22.31
CA MET A 69 8.60 -8.71 21.85
C MET A 69 9.52 -8.31 20.68
N ARG A 70 10.82 -8.59 20.78
CA ARG A 70 11.76 -8.27 19.70
C ARG A 70 11.50 -9.04 18.41
N ASN A 71 11.32 -10.36 18.49
CA ASN A 71 11.35 -11.21 17.31
C ASN A 71 9.97 -11.36 16.66
N HIS A 72 8.90 -11.25 17.45
CA HIS A 72 7.54 -11.45 16.98
C HIS A 72 6.76 -10.14 16.91
N VAL A 73 7.01 -9.15 17.77
CA VAL A 73 6.17 -7.95 17.85
C VAL A 73 6.81 -6.77 17.11
N ASP A 74 8.07 -6.45 17.43
CA ASP A 74 8.82 -5.37 16.77
C ASP A 74 8.99 -5.63 15.27
N PHE A 75 9.19 -6.90 14.88
CA PHE A 75 9.30 -7.28 13.48
C PHE A 75 8.09 -6.85 12.65
N TYR A 76 6.87 -7.06 13.14
CA TYR A 76 5.66 -6.62 12.43
C TYR A 76 5.53 -5.09 12.40
N MET A 77 5.96 -4.39 13.46
CA MET A 77 6.00 -2.93 13.46
C MET A 77 6.96 -2.38 12.40
N GLU A 78 8.18 -2.93 12.33
CA GLU A 78 9.17 -2.53 11.34
C GLU A 78 8.72 -2.85 9.91
N LEU A 79 8.10 -4.02 9.71
CA LEU A 79 7.53 -4.41 8.43
C LEU A 79 6.42 -3.45 8.00
N ARG A 80 5.50 -3.11 8.92
CA ARG A 80 4.43 -2.13 8.65
C ARG A 80 5.00 -0.77 8.28
N LYS A 81 5.98 -0.26 9.04
CA LYS A 81 6.65 1.01 8.72
C LYS A 81 7.32 0.98 7.35
N ARG A 82 7.92 -0.15 6.97
CA ARG A 82 8.54 -0.34 5.65
C ARG A 82 7.50 -0.32 4.54
N ILE A 83 6.41 -1.07 4.70
CA ILE A 83 5.29 -1.10 3.75
C ILE A 83 4.70 0.31 3.58
N ASP A 84 4.45 1.03 4.68
CA ASP A 84 3.92 2.40 4.63
C ASP A 84 4.88 3.35 3.92
N LYS A 85 6.19 3.21 4.15
CA LYS A 85 7.22 4.01 3.47
C LYS A 85 7.25 3.71 1.97
N GLU A 86 7.33 2.44 1.59
CA GLU A 86 7.35 2.02 0.18
C GLU A 86 6.08 2.44 -0.55
N ARG A 87 4.92 2.33 0.11
CA ARG A 87 3.63 2.80 -0.41
C ARG A 87 3.62 4.32 -0.62
N LYS A 88 4.09 5.10 0.35
CA LYS A 88 4.23 6.57 0.21
C LYS A 88 5.19 6.95 -0.91
N GLU A 89 6.31 6.25 -1.03
CA GLU A 89 7.29 6.49 -2.09
C GLU A 89 6.76 6.11 -3.48
N LEU A 90 5.99 5.03 -3.59
CA LEU A 90 5.33 4.64 -4.83
C LEU A 90 4.28 5.68 -5.22
N TYR A 91 3.39 6.06 -4.30
CA TYR A 91 2.38 7.08 -4.55
C TYR A 91 3.00 8.43 -4.89
N SER A 92 4.07 8.84 -4.20
CA SER A 92 4.75 10.09 -4.53
C SER A 92 5.38 10.06 -5.93
N ARG A 93 5.96 8.92 -6.34
CA ARG A 93 6.53 8.76 -7.68
C ARG A 93 5.48 8.82 -8.77
N VAL A 94 4.38 8.08 -8.62
CA VAL A 94 3.27 8.06 -9.58
C VAL A 94 2.65 9.45 -9.68
N LEU A 95 2.29 10.06 -8.56
CA LEU A 95 1.68 11.39 -8.53
C LEU A 95 2.59 12.46 -9.16
N ARG A 96 3.90 12.42 -8.89
CA ARG A 96 4.86 13.35 -9.51
C ARG A 96 4.92 13.15 -11.03
N GLN A 97 4.93 11.91 -11.49
CA GLN A 97 4.97 11.62 -12.92
C GLN A 97 3.71 12.12 -13.61
N ASP A 98 2.54 11.89 -13.02
CA ASP A 98 1.25 12.36 -13.56
C ASP A 98 1.18 13.90 -13.59
N ILE A 99 1.62 14.56 -12.50
CA ILE A 99 1.71 16.02 -12.45
C ILE A 99 2.64 16.55 -13.55
N MET A 100 3.83 15.97 -13.71
CA MET A 100 4.78 16.40 -14.75
C MET A 100 4.18 16.26 -16.16
N VAL A 101 3.47 15.16 -16.44
CA VAL A 101 2.81 14.96 -17.74
C VAL A 101 1.71 16.00 -17.95
N ALA A 102 0.90 16.26 -16.93
CA ALA A 102 -0.17 17.25 -17.00
C ALA A 102 0.39 18.67 -17.24
N GLU A 103 1.46 19.05 -16.52
CA GLU A 103 2.15 20.33 -16.70
C GLU A 103 2.68 20.49 -18.13
N GLN A 104 3.31 19.46 -18.69
CA GLN A 104 3.83 19.48 -20.06
C GLN A 104 2.71 19.62 -21.10
N LEU A 105 1.59 18.91 -20.92
CA LEU A 105 0.44 19.00 -21.82
C LEU A 105 -0.20 20.39 -21.77
N LEU A 106 -0.32 20.99 -20.58
CA LEU A 106 -0.81 22.35 -20.42
C LEU A 106 0.10 23.38 -21.08
N GLU A 107 1.42 23.22 -20.95
CA GLU A 107 2.38 24.11 -21.60
C GLU A 107 2.31 24.00 -23.13
N ASN A 108 2.20 22.79 -23.66
CA ASN A 108 2.02 22.56 -25.10
C ASN A 108 0.75 23.24 -25.62
N LEU A 109 -0.36 23.19 -24.87
CA LEU A 109 -1.59 23.89 -25.23
C LEU A 109 -1.43 25.41 -25.23
N LYS A 110 -0.75 25.98 -24.23
CA LYS A 110 -0.45 27.42 -24.21
C LYS A 110 0.36 27.84 -25.42
N ILE A 111 1.37 27.06 -25.80
CA ILE A 111 2.17 27.33 -27.00
C ILE A 111 1.28 27.31 -28.25
N CYS A 112 0.43 26.29 -28.40
CA CYS A 112 -0.51 26.21 -29.52
C CYS A 112 -1.44 27.44 -29.56
N GLN A 113 -2.03 27.81 -28.41
CA GLN A 113 -2.88 29.00 -28.29
C GLN A 113 -2.14 30.26 -28.72
N GLN A 114 -0.92 30.51 -28.21
CA GLN A 114 -0.13 31.68 -28.56
C GLN A 114 0.18 31.74 -30.06
N LYS A 115 0.52 30.61 -30.68
CA LYS A 115 0.79 30.54 -32.13
C LYS A 115 -0.46 30.80 -32.97
N ILE A 116 -1.60 30.25 -32.54
CA ILE A 116 -2.90 30.49 -33.19
C ILE A 116 -3.29 31.96 -33.08
N GLU A 117 -3.24 32.55 -31.88
CA GLU A 117 -3.59 33.95 -31.64
C GLU A 117 -2.68 34.91 -32.41
N ALA A 118 -1.37 34.64 -32.47
CA ALA A 118 -0.42 35.47 -33.20
C ALA A 118 -0.72 35.50 -34.71
N LEU A 119 -1.17 34.39 -35.29
CA LEU A 119 -1.55 34.31 -36.70
C LEU A 119 -2.95 34.90 -36.94
N ALA A 120 -3.89 34.69 -36.02
CA ALA A 120 -5.25 35.22 -36.12
C ALA A 120 -5.32 36.75 -36.01
N LYS A 121 -4.34 37.39 -35.34
CA LYS A 121 -4.24 38.86 -35.23
C LYS A 121 -3.70 39.55 -36.49
N LYS A 122 -3.26 38.82 -37.52
CA LYS A 122 -2.79 39.42 -38.77
C LYS A 122 -3.98 40.02 -39.54
N GLN A 123 -3.83 41.26 -40.02
CA GLN A 123 -4.87 41.95 -40.82
C GLN A 123 -5.12 41.29 -42.19
N GLN A 124 -4.11 40.60 -42.74
CA GLN A 124 -4.24 39.78 -43.94
C GLN A 124 -3.59 38.43 -43.70
N ILE A 125 -4.37 37.37 -43.89
CA ILE A 125 -3.92 35.99 -43.77
C ILE A 125 -3.57 35.50 -45.17
N THR A 126 -2.33 35.07 -45.37
CA THR A 126 -1.91 34.43 -46.61
C THR A 126 -2.36 32.96 -46.61
N SER A 127 -2.48 32.34 -47.79
CA SER A 127 -2.77 30.88 -47.88
C SER A 127 -1.72 30.02 -47.13
N LYS A 128 -0.48 30.50 -47.02
CA LYS A 128 0.56 29.86 -46.21
C LYS A 128 0.30 29.99 -44.71
N ASP A 129 -0.17 31.15 -44.25
CA ASP A 129 -0.56 31.36 -42.85
C ASP A 129 -1.76 30.50 -42.46
N GLU A 130 -2.71 30.31 -43.38
CA GLU A 130 -3.86 29.43 -43.20
C GLU A 130 -3.44 27.96 -43.02
N GLN A 131 -2.50 27.46 -43.84
CA GLN A 131 -1.95 26.12 -43.66
C GLN A 131 -1.25 25.94 -42.30
N ILE A 132 -0.51 26.96 -41.85
CA ILE A 132 0.16 26.94 -40.55
C ILE A 132 -0.86 26.97 -39.41
N LEU A 133 -1.94 27.76 -39.54
CA LEU A 133 -3.03 27.82 -38.57
C LEU A 133 -3.73 26.47 -38.43
N LEU A 134 -4.09 25.83 -39.56
CA LEU A 134 -4.70 24.50 -39.58
C LEU A 134 -3.80 23.45 -38.92
N LYS A 135 -2.48 23.54 -39.15
CA LYS A 135 -1.50 22.68 -38.47
C LYS A 135 -1.55 22.86 -36.95
N TRP A 136 -1.48 24.09 -36.44
CA TRP A 136 -1.50 24.33 -34.99
C TRP A 136 -2.84 23.99 -34.35
N LEU A 137 -3.96 24.18 -35.06
CA LEU A 137 -5.27 23.71 -34.61
C LEU A 137 -5.34 22.18 -34.52
N GLY A 138 -4.71 21.48 -35.48
CA GLY A 138 -4.55 20.03 -35.44
C GLY A 138 -3.75 19.56 -34.22
N GLU A 139 -2.60 20.17 -33.96
CA GLU A 139 -1.75 19.87 -32.79
C GLU A 139 -2.47 20.17 -31.46
N ALA A 140 -3.23 21.27 -31.39
CA ALA A 140 -4.04 21.60 -30.22
C ALA A 140 -5.12 20.53 -29.98
N ARG A 141 -5.79 20.08 -31.04
CA ARG A 141 -6.80 19.00 -30.94
C ARG A 141 -6.19 17.71 -30.43
N LEU A 142 -5.04 17.29 -30.97
CA LEU A 142 -4.32 16.11 -30.52
C LEU A 142 -3.90 16.21 -29.06
N THR A 143 -3.44 17.39 -28.63
CA THR A 143 -3.06 17.63 -27.24
C THR A 143 -4.28 17.55 -26.30
N ILE A 144 -5.44 18.08 -26.72
CA ILE A 144 -6.71 17.95 -25.97
C ILE A 144 -7.13 16.48 -25.88
N GLU A 145 -7.08 15.73 -26.98
CA GLU A 145 -7.38 14.29 -26.99
C GLU A 145 -6.48 13.53 -26.02
N GLU A 146 -5.19 13.87 -25.97
CA GLU A 146 -4.24 13.26 -25.03
C GLU A 146 -4.57 13.63 -23.57
N ILE A 147 -4.90 14.90 -23.29
CA ILE A 147 -5.36 15.33 -21.96
C ILE A 147 -6.63 14.57 -21.54
N LEU A 148 -7.59 14.38 -22.43
CA LEU A 148 -8.81 13.64 -22.13
C LEU A 148 -8.51 12.16 -21.83
N LYS A 149 -7.64 11.51 -22.60
CA LYS A 149 -7.18 10.14 -22.31
C LYS A 149 -6.46 10.05 -20.97
N TRP A 150 -5.62 11.03 -20.65
CA TRP A 150 -4.92 11.07 -19.36
C TRP A 150 -5.88 11.36 -18.21
N LYS A 151 -6.88 12.21 -18.38
CA LYS A 151 -7.94 12.43 -17.39
C LYS A 151 -8.62 11.12 -17.01
N ASP A 152 -8.91 10.25 -17.99
CA ASP A 152 -9.54 8.95 -17.74
C ASP A 152 -8.58 7.95 -17.06
N LYS A 153 -7.26 8.06 -17.30
CA LYS A 153 -6.23 7.24 -16.63
C LYS A 153 -5.86 7.73 -15.22
N ILE A 154 -5.98 9.03 -14.98
CA ILE A 154 -5.74 9.68 -13.68
C ILE A 154 -6.95 9.51 -12.76
N GLN A 155 -8.09 9.01 -13.27
CA GLN A 155 -9.10 8.43 -12.39
C GLN A 155 -8.43 7.28 -11.65
N TRP A 156 -8.04 7.58 -10.40
CA TRP A 156 -7.68 6.58 -9.43
C TRP A 156 -8.81 5.57 -9.42
N GLU A 157 -8.57 4.39 -9.97
CA GLU A 157 -9.33 3.23 -9.58
C GLU A 157 -9.20 3.19 -8.06
N GLU A 158 -10.31 3.44 -7.38
CA GLU A 158 -10.43 3.15 -5.96
C GLU A 158 -9.80 1.76 -5.77
N PRO A 159 -8.89 1.61 -4.78
CA PRO A 159 -8.19 0.35 -4.58
C PRO A 159 -9.22 -0.77 -4.68
N LYS A 160 -8.98 -1.68 -5.65
CA LYS A 160 -9.81 -2.84 -6.01
C LYS A 160 -10.77 -3.19 -4.87
N SER A 161 -12.08 -3.23 -5.15
CA SER A 161 -13.15 -3.37 -4.16
C SER A 161 -12.75 -4.35 -3.05
N SER A 162 -13.19 -4.09 -1.82
CA SER A 162 -12.83 -4.91 -0.64
C SER A 162 -12.85 -6.40 -0.93
N ASP A 163 -13.76 -6.85 -1.79
CA ASP A 163 -13.98 -8.22 -2.21
C ASP A 163 -12.79 -8.83 -2.99
N GLU A 164 -12.15 -8.09 -3.90
CA GLU A 164 -10.94 -8.57 -4.58
C GLU A 164 -9.74 -8.68 -3.63
N MET A 165 -9.63 -7.76 -2.65
CA MET A 165 -8.60 -7.84 -1.62
C MET A 165 -8.85 -9.03 -0.69
N VAL A 166 -10.12 -9.28 -0.32
CA VAL A 166 -10.54 -10.45 0.44
C VAL A 166 -10.18 -11.73 -0.32
N ASP A 167 -10.46 -11.81 -1.61
CA ASP A 167 -10.11 -12.96 -2.44
C ASP A 167 -8.59 -13.23 -2.49
N VAL A 168 -7.78 -12.17 -2.59
CA VAL A 168 -6.31 -12.31 -2.56
C VAL A 168 -5.85 -12.80 -1.19
N ILE A 169 -6.39 -12.25 -0.11
CA ILE A 169 -6.07 -12.66 1.26
C ILE A 169 -6.47 -14.12 1.49
N LEU A 170 -7.67 -14.52 1.07
CA LEU A 170 -8.17 -15.90 1.18
C LEU A 170 -7.32 -16.89 0.38
N ARG A 171 -6.89 -16.51 -0.84
CA ARG A 171 -5.97 -17.35 -1.64
C ARG A 171 -4.61 -17.54 -0.95
N ILE A 172 -4.08 -16.50 -0.32
CA ILE A 172 -2.80 -16.59 0.40
C ILE A 172 -2.95 -17.48 1.65
N ILE A 173 -4.08 -17.40 2.34
CA ILE A 173 -4.35 -18.16 3.56
C ILE A 173 -4.63 -19.63 3.28
N ALA A 174 -5.16 -19.96 2.10
CA ALA A 174 -5.39 -21.34 1.69
C ALA A 174 -4.11 -22.21 1.71
N ASP A 175 -2.93 -21.60 1.57
CA ASP A 175 -1.63 -22.29 1.64
C ASP A 175 -1.16 -22.56 3.09
N PHE A 176 -1.90 -22.08 4.10
CA PHE A 176 -1.52 -22.23 5.51
C PHE A 176 -2.11 -23.52 6.10
N PRO A 177 -1.51 -24.10 7.16
CA PRO A 177 -2.13 -25.20 7.89
C PRO A 177 -3.54 -24.83 8.38
N GLU A 178 -4.45 -25.81 8.35
CA GLU A 178 -5.89 -25.63 8.59
C GLU A 178 -6.20 -24.89 9.90
N GLU A 179 -5.43 -25.15 10.95
CA GLU A 179 -5.50 -24.45 12.24
C GLU A 179 -5.41 -22.92 12.11
N TYR A 180 -4.55 -22.40 11.23
CA TYR A 180 -4.38 -20.96 11.03
C TYR A 180 -5.44 -20.36 10.11
N GLN A 181 -6.00 -21.16 9.21
CA GLN A 181 -7.13 -20.73 8.38
C GLN A 181 -8.36 -20.49 9.26
N ILE A 182 -8.61 -21.43 10.20
CA ILE A 182 -9.68 -21.32 11.20
C ILE A 182 -9.45 -20.10 12.08
N MET A 183 -8.25 -19.96 12.68
CA MET A 183 -7.93 -18.80 13.52
C MET A 183 -8.08 -17.46 12.78
N PHE A 184 -7.69 -17.41 11.51
CA PHE A 184 -7.85 -16.19 10.72
C PHE A 184 -9.34 -15.87 10.51
N LYS A 185 -10.14 -16.87 10.14
CA LYS A 185 -11.57 -16.69 9.89
C LYS A 185 -12.29 -16.21 11.16
N GLU A 186 -12.02 -16.81 12.31
CA GLU A 186 -12.60 -16.41 13.60
C GLU A 186 -12.28 -14.95 13.95
N ARG A 187 -11.01 -14.54 13.80
CA ARG A 187 -10.57 -13.17 14.07
C ARG A 187 -11.09 -12.16 13.05
N TRP A 188 -11.25 -12.58 11.81
CA TRP A 188 -11.83 -11.74 10.77
C TRP A 188 -13.31 -11.48 11.04
N GLU A 189 -14.06 -12.52 11.41
CA GLU A 189 -15.47 -12.40 11.80
C GLU A 189 -15.64 -11.55 13.07
N GLU A 190 -14.75 -11.69 14.05
CA GLU A 190 -14.70 -10.82 15.24
C GLU A 190 -14.48 -9.35 14.85
N TYR A 191 -13.48 -9.07 14.03
CA TYR A 191 -13.18 -7.72 13.56
C TYR A 191 -14.35 -7.08 12.78
N VAL A 192 -15.05 -7.86 11.94
CA VAL A 192 -16.22 -7.38 11.20
C VAL A 192 -17.36 -7.04 12.17
N ARG A 193 -17.65 -7.90 13.13
CA ARG A 193 -18.67 -7.63 14.16
C ARG A 193 -18.38 -6.35 14.95
N GLU A 194 -17.16 -6.18 15.44
CA GLU A 194 -16.76 -4.98 16.20
C GLU A 194 -16.93 -3.68 15.40
N ARG A 195 -16.72 -3.74 14.08
CA ARG A 195 -16.86 -2.60 13.17
C ARG A 195 -18.32 -2.27 12.85
N GLU A 196 -19.16 -3.29 12.70
CA GLU A 196 -20.60 -3.12 12.43
C GLU A 196 -21.35 -2.63 13.67
N GLU A 197 -20.94 -3.03 14.87
CA GLU A 197 -21.51 -2.55 16.14
C GLU A 197 -21.06 -1.11 16.50
N SER A 198 -19.97 -0.63 15.89
CA SER A 198 -19.40 0.71 16.11
C SER A 198 -19.80 1.75 15.05
N ALA A 199 -20.62 1.36 14.06
CA ALA A 199 -21.09 2.19 12.95
C ALA A 199 -22.57 2.56 13.13
#